data_AF-A0A3B9UEC7-F1
#
_entry.id   AF-A0A3B9UEC7-F1
#
_cell.length_a   1.000
_cell.length_b   1.000
_cell.length_c   1.000
_cell.angle_alpha   90.00
_cell.angle_beta   90.00
_cell.angle_gamma   90.00
#
_symmetry.space_group_name_H-M   'P 1'
#
loop_
_entity.id
_entity.type
_entity.pdbx_description
1 polymer ?
#
loop_
_entity_poly.entity_id
_entity_poly.type
_entity_poly.pdbx_seq_one_letter_code
_entity_poly.pdbx_strand_id
1 'polypeptide(L)'
;AWCEGQTGYPMVDAGMRQLNTTGYMHNRVRMVVASFLTKHLLIDWRWGEAYFAQKLLDFDQASNVGGWQWASGSGTDAAPYFRIFNPQSQLEKFDRKLEYVQKWVPEYGTPSYPNPIVDHAWARQRCLERYKSGLGSTQD
;
A
#
# COMPACT_ATOMS: atom_id res chain seq x y z
N ALA A 1 -8.50 9.73 3.16
CA ALA A 1 -7.09 9.35 3.45
C ALA A 1 -6.44 8.48 2.35
N TRP A 2 -6.54 7.14 2.35
CA TRP A 2 -5.82 6.29 1.36
C TRP A 2 -6.21 6.58 -0.09
N CYS A 3 -7.52 6.58 -0.40
CA CYS A 3 -8.00 6.86 -1.75
C CYS A 3 -7.51 8.23 -2.30
N GLU A 4 -7.35 9.21 -1.43
CA GLU A 4 -6.98 10.60 -1.79
C GLU A 4 -5.46 10.84 -1.77
N GLY A 5 -4.65 9.88 -1.30
CA GLY A 5 -3.21 10.09 -1.10
C GLY A 5 -2.90 11.13 -0.03
N GLN A 6 -3.53 10.97 1.14
CA GLN A 6 -3.32 11.76 2.36
C GLN A 6 -3.04 10.84 3.56
N THR A 7 -2.11 9.90 3.39
CA THR A 7 -1.74 8.93 4.43
C THR A 7 -0.54 9.40 5.26
N GLY A 8 0.19 10.41 4.79
CA GLY A 8 1.45 10.85 5.40
C GLY A 8 2.63 9.93 5.04
N TYR A 9 2.43 8.98 4.13
CA TYR A 9 3.47 8.12 3.57
C TYR A 9 3.73 8.48 2.09
N PRO A 10 4.86 9.13 1.76
CA PRO A 10 5.00 9.84 0.50
C PRO A 10 4.93 8.94 -0.73
N MET A 11 5.48 7.73 -0.66
CA MET A 11 5.39 6.79 -1.77
C MET A 11 3.96 6.25 -1.99
N VAL A 12 3.17 6.12 -0.91
CA VAL A 12 1.76 5.72 -0.99
C VAL A 12 0.95 6.87 -1.57
N ASP A 13 1.15 8.07 -1.05
CA ASP A 13 0.42 9.27 -1.43
C ASP A 13 0.70 9.67 -2.88
N ALA A 14 1.95 9.62 -3.31
CA ALA A 14 2.34 9.83 -4.71
C ALA A 14 1.66 8.81 -5.64
N GLY A 15 1.62 7.53 -5.25
CA GLY A 15 0.92 6.49 -5.99
C GLY A 15 -0.57 6.79 -6.18
N MET A 16 -1.27 7.04 -5.07
CA MET A 16 -2.71 7.28 -5.10
C MET A 16 -3.07 8.55 -5.87
N ARG A 17 -2.24 9.61 -5.77
CA ARG A 17 -2.42 10.84 -6.56
C ARG A 17 -2.11 10.64 -8.03
N GLN A 18 -1.09 9.86 -8.39
CA GLN A 18 -0.82 9.47 -9.78
C GLN A 18 -2.04 8.74 -10.37
N LEU A 19 -2.54 7.72 -9.66
CA LEU A 19 -3.69 6.94 -10.11
C LEU A 19 -4.91 7.82 -10.35
N ASN A 20 -5.24 8.69 -9.39
CA ASN A 20 -6.42 9.55 -9.51
C ASN A 20 -6.30 10.58 -10.63
N THR A 21 -5.08 11.04 -10.94
CA THR A 21 -4.85 12.06 -11.96
C THR A 21 -4.76 11.47 -13.37
N THR A 22 -4.15 10.28 -13.51
CA THR A 22 -3.77 9.73 -14.83
C THR A 22 -4.48 8.44 -15.19
N GLY A 23 -5.07 7.75 -14.22
CA GLY A 23 -5.57 6.39 -14.39
C GLY A 23 -4.48 5.32 -14.56
N TYR A 24 -3.21 5.67 -14.32
CA TYR A 24 -2.10 4.74 -14.34
C TYR A 24 -1.35 4.76 -13.01
N MET A 25 -0.77 3.62 -12.65
CA MET A 25 0.16 3.51 -11.52
C MET A 25 1.23 2.49 -11.87
N HIS A 26 2.50 2.82 -11.63
CA HIS A 26 3.59 1.86 -11.86
C HIS A 26 3.43 0.62 -10.96
N ASN A 27 3.72 -0.58 -11.47
CA ASN A 27 3.44 -1.84 -10.77
C ASN A 27 4.09 -1.91 -9.38
N ARG A 28 5.34 -1.45 -9.24
CA ARG A 28 6.02 -1.38 -7.92
C ARG A 28 5.21 -0.55 -6.92
N VAL A 29 4.62 0.56 -7.36
CA VAL A 29 3.84 1.45 -6.51
C VAL A 29 2.48 0.81 -6.18
N ARG A 30 1.87 0.09 -7.13
CA ARG A 30 0.66 -0.74 -6.86
C ARG A 30 0.89 -1.70 -5.70
N MET A 31 2.03 -2.40 -5.69
CA MET A 31 2.40 -3.31 -4.60
C MET A 31 2.53 -2.59 -3.25
N VAL A 32 3.12 -1.39 -3.23
CA VAL A 32 3.32 -0.59 -2.01
C VAL A 32 1.98 -0.09 -1.47
N VAL A 33 1.13 0.50 -2.30
CA VAL A 33 -0.18 1.02 -1.85
C VAL A 33 -1.12 -0.10 -1.40
N ALA A 34 -1.09 -1.25 -2.08
CA ALA A 34 -1.91 -2.41 -1.73
C ALA A 34 -1.44 -3.07 -0.44
N SER A 35 -0.13 -3.22 -0.25
CA SER A 35 0.44 -3.68 1.02
C SER A 35 0.12 -2.73 2.16
N PHE A 36 0.13 -1.41 1.93
CA PHE A 36 -0.20 -0.44 2.96
C PHE A 36 -1.67 -0.57 3.41
N LEU A 37 -2.60 -0.67 2.45
CA LEU A 37 -4.02 -0.85 2.74
C LEU A 37 -4.27 -2.13 3.57
N THR A 38 -3.67 -3.24 3.14
CA THR A 38 -3.96 -4.57 3.70
C THR A 38 -3.18 -4.89 4.96
N LYS A 39 -1.98 -4.32 5.15
CA LYS A 39 -1.09 -4.63 6.28
C LYS A 39 -1.02 -3.49 7.29
N HIS A 40 -0.81 -2.26 6.85
CA HIS A 40 -0.72 -1.12 7.79
C HIS A 40 -2.10 -0.74 8.30
N LEU A 41 -3.09 -0.66 7.40
CA LEU A 41 -4.46 -0.26 7.78
C LEU A 41 -5.35 -1.43 8.16
N LEU A 42 -4.96 -2.67 7.84
CA LEU A 42 -5.76 -3.89 8.05
C LEU A 42 -7.16 -3.80 7.43
N ILE A 43 -7.26 -3.16 6.26
CA ILE A 43 -8.51 -3.04 5.50
C ILE A 43 -8.62 -4.22 4.52
N ASP A 44 -9.85 -4.71 4.30
CA ASP A 44 -10.14 -5.77 3.34
C ASP A 44 -9.70 -5.34 1.93
N TRP A 45 -8.86 -6.17 1.31
CA TRP A 45 -8.26 -5.94 0.01
C TRP A 45 -9.30 -5.74 -1.10
N ARG A 46 -10.51 -6.31 -0.95
CA ARG A 46 -11.60 -6.17 -1.93
C ARG A 46 -12.02 -4.71 -2.14
N TRP A 47 -11.86 -3.86 -1.12
CA TRP A 47 -12.14 -2.43 -1.24
C TRP A 47 -11.11 -1.71 -2.10
N GLY A 48 -9.83 -2.09 -1.94
CA GLY A 48 -8.76 -1.58 -2.79
C GLY A 48 -8.87 -2.07 -4.23
N GLU A 49 -9.23 -3.35 -4.40
CA GLU A 49 -9.51 -3.98 -5.71
C GLU A 49 -10.59 -3.21 -6.46
N ALA A 50 -11.75 -2.97 -5.82
CA ALA A 50 -12.85 -2.24 -6.40
C ALA A 50 -12.48 -0.78 -6.72
N TYR A 51 -11.67 -0.13 -5.89
CA TYR A 51 -11.17 1.21 -6.17
C TYR A 51 -10.25 1.24 -7.40
N PHE A 52 -9.35 0.25 -7.51
CA PHE A 52 -8.48 0.09 -8.67
C PHE A 52 -9.28 -0.17 -9.95
N ALA A 53 -10.31 -1.00 -9.88
CA ALA A 53 -11.21 -1.27 -11.02
C ALA A 53 -11.91 -0.01 -11.55
N GLN A 54 -12.19 0.97 -10.69
CA GLN A 54 -12.82 2.23 -11.08
C GLN A 54 -11.84 3.26 -11.67
N LYS A 55 -10.53 3.12 -11.40
CA LYS A 55 -9.54 4.16 -11.69
C LYS A 55 -8.51 3.76 -12.74
N LEU A 56 -8.15 2.49 -12.82
CA LEU A 56 -7.12 2.02 -13.73
C LEU A 56 -7.63 1.96 -15.17
N LEU A 57 -6.94 2.66 -16.07
CA LEU A 57 -7.22 2.57 -17.51
C LEU A 57 -6.72 1.25 -18.11
N ASP A 58 -5.72 0.62 -17.48
CA ASP A 58 -5.20 -0.69 -17.84
C ASP A 58 -5.79 -1.83 -17.00
N PHE A 59 -7.00 -1.63 -16.47
CA PHE A 59 -7.64 -2.62 -15.63
C PHE A 59 -7.88 -3.93 -16.39
N ASP A 60 -7.36 -5.01 -15.81
CA ASP A 60 -7.69 -6.39 -16.14
C ASP A 60 -8.08 -7.10 -14.84
N GLN A 61 -9.23 -7.77 -14.83
CA GLN A 61 -9.78 -8.35 -13.61
C GLN A 61 -8.88 -9.44 -13.03
N ALA A 62 -8.34 -10.32 -13.87
CA ALA A 62 -7.48 -11.42 -13.41
C ALA A 62 -6.18 -10.88 -12.79
N SER A 63 -5.54 -9.93 -13.48
CA SER A 63 -4.31 -9.29 -13.01
C SER A 63 -4.53 -8.46 -11.74
N ASN A 64 -5.64 -7.71 -11.65
CA ASN A 64 -5.97 -6.91 -10.47
C ASN A 64 -6.22 -7.79 -9.24
N VAL A 65 -7.12 -8.78 -9.36
CA VAL A 65 -7.44 -9.69 -8.26
C VAL A 65 -6.20 -10.47 -7.82
N GLY A 66 -5.40 -10.97 -8.76
CA GLY A 66 -4.14 -11.65 -8.46
C GLY A 66 -3.15 -10.78 -7.69
N GLY A 67 -2.98 -9.52 -8.10
CA GLY A 67 -2.12 -8.56 -7.42
C GLY A 67 -2.59 -8.23 -5.99
N TRP A 68 -3.90 -8.08 -5.78
CA TRP A 68 -4.46 -7.80 -4.44
C TRP A 68 -4.40 -9.02 -3.52
N GLN A 69 -4.64 -10.23 -4.03
CA GLN A 69 -4.42 -11.47 -3.29
C GLN A 69 -2.95 -11.59 -2.86
N TRP A 70 -2.03 -11.40 -3.81
CA TRP A 70 -0.59 -11.40 -3.55
C TRP A 70 -0.19 -10.43 -2.43
N ALA A 71 -0.67 -9.17 -2.49
CA ALA A 71 -0.35 -8.14 -1.52
C ALA A 71 -0.97 -8.39 -0.14
N SER A 72 -2.19 -8.94 -0.10
CA SER A 72 -2.87 -9.30 1.15
C SER A 72 -2.28 -10.54 1.82
N GLY A 73 -1.43 -11.30 1.14
CA GLY A 73 -0.90 -12.57 1.65
C GLY A 73 -1.93 -13.70 1.59
N SER A 74 -2.86 -13.65 0.64
CA SER A 74 -3.84 -14.70 0.34
C SER A 74 -3.68 -15.19 -1.10
N GLY A 75 -4.22 -16.38 -1.42
CA GLY A 75 -4.13 -16.96 -2.76
C GLY A 75 -2.89 -17.85 -2.99
N THR A 76 -2.71 -18.30 -4.23
CA THR A 76 -1.81 -19.41 -4.60
C THR A 76 -0.32 -19.05 -4.60
N ASP A 77 0.04 -17.79 -4.91
CA ASP A 77 1.44 -17.29 -4.93
C ASP A 77 1.61 -16.10 -3.97
N ALA A 78 0.95 -16.16 -2.81
CA ALA A 78 0.91 -15.06 -1.88
C ALA A 78 2.29 -14.69 -1.33
N ALA A 79 2.60 -13.39 -1.23
CA ALA A 79 3.70 -12.96 -0.39
C ALA A 79 3.45 -13.44 1.06
N PRO A 80 4.45 -14.01 1.76
CA PRO A 80 4.24 -14.48 3.13
C PRO A 80 3.65 -13.37 4.00
N TYR A 81 2.68 -13.72 4.86
CA TYR A 81 1.89 -12.72 5.59
C TYR A 81 2.74 -11.75 6.45
N PHE A 82 3.90 -12.21 6.92
CA PHE A 82 4.85 -11.45 7.73
C PHE A 82 5.72 -10.48 6.90
N ARG A 83 5.64 -10.54 5.57
CA ARG A 83 6.30 -9.59 4.66
C ARG A 83 5.49 -8.29 4.62
N ILE A 84 5.82 -7.38 5.54
CA ILE A 84 5.24 -6.03 5.63
C ILE A 84 6.28 -5.05 5.11
N PHE A 85 5.98 -4.33 4.02
CA PHE A 85 6.92 -3.35 3.49
C PHE A 85 7.11 -2.18 4.46
N ASN A 86 8.35 -1.78 4.70
CA ASN A 86 8.63 -0.48 5.31
C ASN A 86 8.52 0.59 4.22
N PRO A 87 7.54 1.52 4.30
CA PRO A 87 7.36 2.55 3.26
C PRO A 87 8.59 3.42 3.05
N GLN A 88 9.34 3.73 4.12
CA GLN A 88 10.58 4.51 4.05
C GLN A 88 11.66 3.77 3.25
N SER A 89 11.87 2.49 3.54
CA SER A 89 12.85 1.69 2.79
C SER A 89 12.42 1.46 1.34
N GLN A 90 11.12 1.43 1.04
CA GLN A 90 10.66 1.39 -0.36
C GLN A 90 10.97 2.71 -1.08
N LEU A 91 10.76 3.84 -0.43
CA LEU A 91 11.09 5.15 -0.96
C LEU A 91 12.58 5.27 -1.27
N GLU A 92 13.45 4.97 -0.30
CA GLU A 92 14.90 5.03 -0.45
C GLU A 92 15.42 4.14 -1.58
N LYS A 93 14.78 2.98 -1.78
CA LYS A 93 15.19 2.00 -2.79
C LYS A 93 14.72 2.35 -4.19
N PHE A 94 13.49 2.84 -4.35
CA PHE A 94 12.84 2.98 -5.66
C PHE A 94 12.66 4.42 -6.11
N ASP A 95 12.81 5.39 -5.22
CA ASP A 95 12.74 6.83 -5.53
C ASP A 95 13.78 7.61 -4.70
N ARG A 96 15.05 7.18 -4.76
CA ARG A 96 16.14 7.73 -3.95
C ARG A 96 16.32 9.26 -4.09
N LYS A 97 16.00 9.80 -5.26
CA LYS A 97 16.08 11.24 -5.56
C LYS A 97 14.78 12.00 -5.30
N LEU A 98 13.73 11.31 -4.84
CA LEU A 98 12.39 11.86 -4.60
C LEU A 98 11.73 12.47 -5.85
N GLU A 99 12.17 12.09 -7.06
CA GLU A 99 11.65 12.63 -8.31
C GLU A 99 10.18 12.26 -8.50
N TYR A 100 9.82 11.02 -8.14
CA TYR A 100 8.44 10.55 -8.24
C TYR A 100 7.55 11.18 -7.16
N VAL A 101 8.01 11.23 -5.91
CA VAL A 101 7.28 11.86 -4.82
C VAL A 101 7.07 13.34 -5.06
N GLN A 102 8.11 14.11 -5.41
CA GLN A 102 7.98 15.55 -5.64
C GLN A 102 7.03 15.87 -6.80
N LYS A 103 6.97 15.02 -7.82
CA LYS A 103 6.04 15.18 -8.94
C LYS A 103 4.58 15.09 -8.50
N TRP A 104 4.24 14.16 -7.63
CA TRP A 104 2.84 13.86 -7.26
C TRP A 104 2.42 14.42 -5.90
N VAL A 105 3.38 14.76 -5.05
CA VAL A 105 3.22 15.33 -3.71
C VAL A 105 4.15 16.54 -3.59
N PRO A 106 3.87 17.65 -4.31
CA PRO A 106 4.73 18.82 -4.32
C PRO A 106 4.89 19.47 -2.95
N GLU A 107 3.93 19.27 -2.04
CA GLU A 107 3.97 19.77 -0.66
C GLU A 107 4.82 18.92 0.29
N TYR A 108 5.40 17.79 -0.16
CA TYR A 108 6.22 16.92 0.68
C TYR A 108 7.41 17.68 1.28
N GLY A 109 7.64 17.53 2.58
CA GLY A 109 8.68 18.25 3.34
C GLY A 109 8.26 19.64 3.83
N THR A 110 7.03 20.07 3.55
CA THR A 110 6.45 21.31 4.09
C THR A 110 5.48 21.01 5.25
N PRO A 111 5.13 22.02 6.08
CA PRO A 111 4.09 21.87 7.11
C PRO A 111 2.69 21.51 6.57
N SER A 112 2.46 21.63 5.25
CA SER A 112 1.17 21.29 4.63
C SER A 112 1.02 19.79 4.37
N TYR A 113 2.12 19.03 4.39
CA TYR A 113 2.06 17.57 4.20
C TYR A 113 1.59 16.87 5.49
N PRO A 114 0.60 15.97 5.43
CA PRO A 114 0.01 15.38 6.62
C PRO A 114 1.01 14.49 7.38
N ASN A 115 0.84 14.46 8.70
CA ASN A 115 1.50 13.46 9.54
C ASN A 115 1.03 12.04 9.18
N PRO A 116 1.87 11.01 9.40
CA PRO A 116 1.47 9.62 9.19
C PRO A 116 0.17 9.28 9.92
N ILE A 117 -0.81 8.72 9.19
CA ILE A 117 -2.11 8.33 9.76
C ILE A 117 -2.02 7.14 10.73
N VAL A 118 -0.88 6.45 10.71
CA VAL A 118 -0.55 5.35 11.62
C VAL A 118 0.96 5.30 11.78
N ASP A 119 1.46 4.94 12.95
CA ASP A 119 2.88 4.65 13.14
C ASP A 119 3.27 3.32 12.48
N HIS A 120 4.44 3.27 11.84
CA HIS A 120 4.87 2.07 11.11
C HIS A 120 5.15 0.90 12.04
N ALA A 121 5.85 1.12 13.15
CA ALA A 121 6.26 0.04 14.05
C ALA A 121 5.03 -0.58 14.73
N TRP A 122 4.11 0.27 15.19
CA TRP A 122 2.83 -0.15 15.74
C TRP A 122 1.97 -0.89 14.72
N ALA A 123 1.80 -0.35 13.51
CA ALA A 123 1.00 -0.98 12.46
C ALA A 123 1.55 -2.37 12.09
N ARG A 124 2.87 -2.49 11.98
CA ARG A 124 3.56 -3.74 11.71
C ARG A 124 3.30 -4.77 12.81
N GLN A 125 3.46 -4.38 14.07
CA GLN A 125 3.24 -5.27 15.21
C GLN A 125 1.79 -5.76 15.27
N ARG A 126 0.83 -4.84 15.18
CA ARG A 126 -0.61 -5.13 15.14
C ARG A 126 -0.96 -6.11 14.01
N CYS A 127 -0.37 -5.92 12.83
CA CYS A 127 -0.57 -6.81 11.70
C CYS A 127 -0.08 -8.23 12.01
N LEU A 128 1.14 -8.38 12.51
CA LEU A 128 1.69 -9.70 12.86
C LEU A 128 0.87 -10.41 13.94
N GLU A 129 0.44 -9.69 14.97
CA GLU A 129 -0.44 -10.23 16.02
C GLU A 129 -1.77 -10.69 15.45
N ARG A 130 -2.37 -9.92 14.54
CA ARG A 130 -3.64 -10.30 13.90
C ARG A 130 -3.49 -11.59 13.10
N TYR A 131 -2.42 -11.74 12.32
CA TYR A 131 -2.16 -13.00 11.60
C TYR A 131 -1.93 -14.17 12.56
N LYS A 132 -1.14 -14.00 13.62
CA LYS A 132 -0.95 -15.04 14.65
C LYS A 132 -2.28 -15.47 15.28
N SER A 133 -3.15 -14.52 15.61
CA SER A 133 -4.48 -14.83 16.15
C SER A 133 -5.38 -15.60 15.17
N GLY A 134 -5.30 -15.27 13.87
CA GLY A 134 -6.15 -15.85 12.84
C GLY A 134 -5.70 -17.23 12.36
N LEU A 135 -4.38 -17.51 12.43
CA LEU A 135 -3.83 -18.82 12.08
C LEU A 135 -3.99 -19.85 13.20
N GLY A 136 -4.47 -19.43 14.37
CA GLY A 136 -4.45 -20.22 15.58
C GLY A 136 -3.02 -20.34 16.11
N SER A 137 -2.82 -20.08 17.39
CA SER A 137 -1.70 -20.71 18.09
C SER A 137 -1.90 -22.22 17.95
N THR A 138 -1.14 -22.89 17.09
CA THR A 138 -0.78 -24.29 17.35
C THR A 138 -0.04 -24.25 18.68
N GLN A 139 -0.79 -24.46 19.77
CA GLN A 139 -0.20 -24.90 21.03
C GLN A 139 0.22 -26.34 20.74
N ASP A 140 1.52 -26.53 20.54
CA ASP A 140 2.17 -27.80 20.89
C ASP A 140 2.40 -27.81 22.41
#